data_AF-A0A4S2CB62-F1
#
_entry.id   AF-A0A4S2CB62-F1
#
_cell.length_a   1.000
_cell.length_b   1.000
_cell.length_c   1.000
_cell.angle_alpha   90.00
_cell.angle_beta   90.00
_cell.angle_gamma   90.00
#
_symmetry.space_group_name_H-M   'P 1'
#
loop_
_entity.id
_entity.type
_entity.pdbx_description
1 polymer ?
#
loop_
_entity_poly.entity_id
_entity_poly.type
_entity_poly.pdbx_seq_one_letter_code
_entity_poly.pdbx_strand_id
1 'polypeptide(L)' 'MKKNQHEVLNILSAFIGYIIVGTIKALIDGTLNFLSFFNDIFLSGLLFIVFYSISYLLIMRLKK' A
#
# COMPACT_ATOMS: atom_id res chain seq x y z
N MET A 1 -9.22 6.84 -20.89
CA MET A 1 -8.35 7.46 -19.87
C MET A 1 -8.94 7.48 -18.45
N LYS A 2 -10.27 7.58 -18.24
CA LYS A 2 -10.87 7.63 -16.88
C LYS A 2 -10.71 6.33 -16.04
N LYS A 3 -10.71 5.14 -16.66
CA LYS A 3 -10.70 3.86 -15.94
C LYS A 3 -9.42 3.61 -15.12
N ASN A 4 -8.25 3.86 -15.73
CA ASN A 4 -6.96 3.70 -15.05
C ASN A 4 -6.73 4.73 -13.94
N GLN A 5 -7.27 5.95 -14.06
CA GLN A 5 -7.13 6.96 -13.00
C GLN A 5 -7.90 6.58 -11.73
N HIS A 6 -9.09 6.01 -11.87
CA HIS A 6 -9.86 5.50 -10.72
C HIS A 6 -9.18 4.32 -10.05
N GLU A 7 -8.59 3.39 -10.82
CA GLU A 7 -7.87 2.24 -10.26
C GLU A 7 -6.59 2.69 -9.52
N VAL A 8 -5.83 3.64 -10.06
CA VAL A 8 -4.66 4.22 -9.38
C VAL A 8 -5.07 4.93 -8.09
N LEU A 9 -6.17 5.69 -8.10
CA LEU A 9 -6.70 6.33 -6.89
C LEU A 9 -7.10 5.30 -5.83
N ASN A 10 -7.66 4.17 -6.24
CA ASN A 10 -8.10 3.12 -5.33
C ASN A 10 -6.91 2.38 -4.69
N ILE A 11 -5.80 2.25 -5.41
CA ILE A 11 -4.55 1.68 -4.87
C ILE A 11 -3.91 2.66 -3.88
N LEU A 12 -3.88 3.94 -4.22
CA LEU A 12 -3.37 4.99 -3.33
C LEU A 12 -4.20 5.10 -2.06
N SER A 13 -5.54 5.02 -2.15
CA SER A 13 -6.41 5.04 -0.98
C SER A 13 -6.21 3.82 -0.09
N ALA A 14 -6.04 2.63 -0.67
CA ALA A 14 -5.73 1.41 0.07
C ALA A 14 -4.35 1.51 0.78
N PHE A 15 -3.35 2.07 0.11
CA PHE A 15 -2.04 2.31 0.71
C PHE A 15 -2.11 3.30 1.87
N ILE A 16 -2.79 4.43 1.69
CA ILE A 16 -2.99 5.42 2.75
C ILE A 16 -3.73 4.78 3.93
N GLY A 17 -4.76 3.97 3.66
CA GLY A 17 -5.49 3.22 4.69
C GLY A 17 -4.57 2.26 5.47
N TYR A 18 -3.71 1.52 4.78
CA TYR A 18 -2.72 0.64 5.40
C TYR A 18 -1.76 1.40 6.31
N ILE A 19 -1.20 2.52 5.84
CA ILE A 19 -0.30 3.37 6.63
C ILE A 19 -1.01 3.90 7.88
N ILE A 20 -2.25 4.41 7.73
CA ILE A 20 -3.03 4.94 8.85
C ILE A 20 -3.29 3.86 9.90
N VAL A 21 -3.79 2.68 9.48
CA VAL A 21 -4.09 1.58 10.41
C VAL A 21 -2.82 1.07 11.09
N GLY A 22 -1.72 0.91 10.33
CA GLY A 22 -0.43 0.49 10.89
C GLY A 22 0.09 1.50 11.92
N THR A 23 -0.03 2.79 11.62
CA THR A 23 0.42 3.87 12.52
C THR A 23 -0.42 3.93 13.79
N ILE A 24 -1.75 3.83 13.68
CA ILE A 24 -2.66 3.80 14.83
C ILE A 24 -2.34 2.60 15.72
N LYS A 25 -2.13 1.42 15.12
CA LYS A 25 -1.79 0.21 15.87
C LYS A 25 -0.47 0.37 16.62
N ALA A 26 0.59 0.82 15.94
CA ALA A 26 1.89 1.04 16.56
C ALA A 26 1.84 2.12 17.65
N LEU A 27 0.97 3.12 17.51
CA LEU A 27 0.74 4.13 18.53
C LEU A 27 0.08 3.53 19.78
N ILE A 28 -0.96 2.69 19.60
CA ILE A 28 -1.65 1.99 20.69
C ILE A 28 -0.69 1.04 21.41
N ASP A 29 0.13 0.30 20.65
CA ASP A 29 1.10 -0.65 21.19
C ASP A 29 2.32 0.03 21.84
N GLY A 30 2.43 1.36 21.76
CA GLY A 30 3.55 2.13 22.32
C GLY A 30 4.88 1.89 21.59
N THR A 31 4.85 1.25 20.43
CA THR A 31 6.03 0.89 19.62
C THR A 31 6.29 1.88 18.49
N LEU A 32 5.47 2.94 18.36
CA LEU A 32 5.61 3.96 17.34
C LEU A 32 6.86 4.81 17.57
N ASN A 33 7.88 4.55 16.77
CA ASN A 33 9.03 5.42 16.61
C ASN A 33 9.30 5.60 15.11
N PHE A 34 10.15 6.57 14.75
CA PHE A 34 10.42 6.87 13.35
C PHE A 34 10.97 5.65 12.58
N LEU A 35 11.79 4.84 13.24
CA LEU A 35 12.41 3.66 12.64
C LEU A 35 11.39 2.54 12.37
N SER A 36 10.49 2.26 13.32
CA SER A 36 9.43 1.27 13.18
C SER A 36 8.36 1.73 12.19
N PHE A 37 8.05 3.03 12.16
CA PHE A 37 7.19 3.58 11.12
C PHE A 37 7.78 3.36 9.72
N PHE A 38 9.07 3.67 9.53
CA PHE A 38 9.69 3.55 8.21
C PHE A 38 9.86 2.09 7.77
N ASN A 39 10.38 1.24 8.65
CA ASN A 39 10.70 -0.15 8.33
C ASN A 39 9.47 -1.07 8.34
N ASP A 40 8.56 -0.92 9.31
CA ASP A 40 7.48 -1.90 9.50
C ASP A 40 6.22 -1.47 8.77
N ILE A 41 5.92 -0.17 8.72
CA ILE A 41 4.67 0.36 8.15
C ILE A 41 4.90 0.88 6.73
N PHE A 42 5.86 1.78 6.52
CA PHE A 42 6.05 2.44 5.23
C PHE A 42 6.64 1.50 4.17
N LEU A 43 7.70 0.76 4.51
CA LEU A 43 8.33 -0.21 3.61
C LEU A 43 7.36 -1.35 3.25
N SER A 44 6.63 -1.90 4.23
CA SER A 44 5.61 -2.92 3.99
C SER A 44 4.49 -2.42 3.08
N GLY A 45 4.04 -1.18 3.26
CA GLY A 45 3.05 -0.57 2.39
C GLY A 45 3.59 -0.34 0.96
N LEU A 46 4.85 0.04 0.81
CA LEU A 46 5.49 0.19 -0.49
C LEU A 46 5.58 -1.16 -1.23
N LEU A 47 6.00 -2.20 -0.51
CA LEU A 47 6.01 -3.57 -1.05
C LEU A 47 4.62 -3.99 -1.51
N PHE A 48 3.58 -3.70 -0.72
CA PHE A 48 2.19 -3.97 -1.09
C PHE A 48 1.80 -3.31 -2.42
N ILE A 49 2.12 -2.02 -2.63
CA ILE A 49 1.86 -1.34 -3.91
C ILE A 49 2.60 -2.03 -5.06
N VAL A 50 3.88 -2.32 -4.88
CA VAL A 50 4.72 -2.93 -5.93
C VAL A 50 4.17 -4.30 -6.33
N PHE A 51 3.85 -5.16 -5.36
CA PHE A 51 3.26 -6.48 -5.63
C PHE A 51 1.89 -6.37 -6.30
N TYR A 52 1.06 -5.42 -5.88
CA TYR A 52 -0.23 -5.18 -6.50
C TYR A 52 -0.09 -4.74 -7.97
N SER A 53 0.81 -3.79 -8.26
CA SER A 53 1.08 -3.32 -9.62
C SER A 53 1.64 -4.42 -10.52
N ILE A 54 2.57 -5.24 -10.02
CA ILE A 54 3.12 -6.38 -10.77
C ILE A 54 2.02 -7.42 -11.05
N SER A 55 1.21 -7.75 -10.04
CA SER A 55 0.11 -8.72 -10.17
C SER A 55 -0.93 -8.23 -11.17
N TYR A 56 -1.26 -6.94 -11.16
CA TYR A 56 -2.17 -6.32 -12.13
C TYR A 56 -1.63 -6.43 -13.56
N LEU A 57 -0.34 -6.10 -13.77
CA LEU A 57 0.32 -6.23 -15.08
C LEU A 57 0.33 -7.68 -15.58
N LEU A 58 0.59 -8.65 -14.70
CA LEU A 58 0.57 -10.08 -15.02
C LEU A 58 -0.82 -10.54 -15.43
N ILE A 59 -1.86 -10.21 -14.65
CA ILE A 59 -3.26 -10.57 -14.97
C ILE A 59 -3.68 -9.95 -16.30
N MET A 60 -3.31 -8.70 -16.54
CA MET A 60 -3.67 -7.99 -17.77
C MET A 60 -2.94 -8.58 -19.00
N ARG A 61 -1.74 -9.13 -18.83
CA ARG A 61 -1.02 -9.86 -19.89
C ARG A 61 -1.60 -11.25 -20.15
N LEU A 62 -2.06 -11.97 -19.14
CA LEU A 62 -2.68 -13.30 -19.29
C LEU A 62 -4.09 -13.26 -19.92
N LYS A 63 -4.78 -12.12 -19.83
CA LYS A 63 -6.09 -11.89 -20.48
C LYS A 63 -6.01 -11.52 -21.97
N LYS A 64 -4.81 -11.24 -22.48
CA LYS A 64 -4.55 -10.94 -23.90
C LYS A 64 -4.09 -12.20 -24.62
#